data_AF-A0A965HIK6-F1
#
_entry.id   AF-A0A965HIK6-F1
#
_cell.length_a   1.000
_cell.length_b   1.000
_cell.length_c   1.000
_cell.angle_alpha   90.00
_cell.angle_beta   90.00
_cell.angle_gamma   90.00
#
_symmetry.space_group_name_H-M   'P 1'
#
loop_
_entity.id
_entity.type
_entity.pdbx_description
1 polymer ?
#
loop_
_entity_poly.entity_id
_entity_poly.type
_entity_poly.pdbx_seq_one_letter_code
_entity_poly.pdbx_strand_id
1 'polypeptide(L)'
;MHLRLRTIQDQIESINQPQIYSYSLKPVSASTQFHAQGEFAGEVTDHSVLLQSRLTSIPGPLLDLKGDIPGTEGRACFEWSENESFIPARRTPHLEAKAESDYIIRTSIDGLREGTRYFYRLVFENGTTGPTRTFRTLSPSVDHISFCMGNCMNYYPFISGQPNGDGPVTATAEDKQLGYPSFPAMQKLNPDFFIGAGDTVYYDFPKDAPAQTLPELRKKWHEQFRFPRLIAFLGSCGSFWQKDDHDFRYDDADLTGSQLPSPTTGMDLFR
;
A
#
# COMPACT_ATOMS: atom_id res chain seq x y z
N MET A 1 -51.42 -10.42 47.29
CA MET A 1 -50.79 -9.16 46.82
C MET A 1 -49.40 -8.92 47.41
N HIS A 2 -49.15 -9.26 48.70
CA HIS A 2 -47.84 -9.06 49.35
C HIS A 2 -46.68 -9.93 48.81
N LEU A 3 -46.91 -11.17 48.36
CA LEU A 3 -45.84 -12.02 47.80
C LEU A 3 -45.28 -11.47 46.48
N ARG A 4 -46.15 -10.92 45.62
CA ARG A 4 -45.76 -10.43 44.28
C ARG A 4 -44.91 -9.15 44.34
N LEU A 5 -45.09 -8.34 45.38
CA LEU A 5 -44.29 -7.12 45.60
C LEU A 5 -42.88 -7.45 46.07
N ARG A 6 -42.71 -8.45 46.94
CA ARG A 6 -41.36 -8.91 47.35
C ARG A 6 -40.56 -9.47 46.18
N THR A 7 -41.18 -10.29 45.34
CA THR A 7 -40.50 -10.84 44.15
C THR A 7 -40.02 -9.77 43.17
N ILE A 8 -40.76 -8.67 43.03
CA ILE A 8 -40.36 -7.53 42.19
C ILE A 8 -39.25 -6.72 42.86
N GLN A 9 -39.30 -6.53 44.17
CA GLN A 9 -38.26 -5.85 44.95
C GLN A 9 -36.92 -6.60 44.86
N ASP A 10 -36.94 -7.92 45.04
CA ASP A 10 -35.76 -8.79 44.96
C ASP A 10 -35.14 -8.77 43.54
N GLN A 11 -35.99 -8.72 42.49
CA GLN A 11 -35.53 -8.57 41.11
C GLN A 11 -34.88 -7.21 40.85
N ILE A 12 -35.46 -6.11 41.36
CA ILE A 12 -34.90 -4.76 41.22
C ILE A 12 -33.56 -4.65 41.96
N GLU A 13 -33.43 -5.24 43.15
CA GLU A 13 -32.17 -5.24 43.91
C GLU A 13 -31.08 -6.06 43.22
N SER A 14 -31.43 -7.15 42.51
CA SER A 14 -30.46 -7.90 41.69
C SER A 14 -29.98 -7.15 40.45
N ILE A 15 -30.82 -6.28 39.86
CA ILE A 15 -30.49 -5.49 38.67
C ILE A 15 -29.61 -4.28 39.04
N ASN A 16 -29.78 -3.74 40.25
CA ASN A 16 -29.05 -2.56 40.74
C ASN A 16 -27.75 -2.88 41.49
N GLN A 17 -27.25 -4.12 41.45
CA GLN A 17 -25.91 -4.38 41.95
C GLN A 17 -24.89 -3.66 41.05
N PRO A 18 -24.02 -2.80 41.59
CA PRO A 18 -23.00 -2.11 40.79
C PRO A 18 -22.08 -3.17 40.17
N GLN A 19 -22.23 -3.40 38.86
CA GLN A 19 -21.27 -4.20 38.13
C GLN A 19 -19.96 -3.41 38.05
N ILE A 20 -18.96 -3.88 38.79
CA ILE A 20 -17.60 -3.41 38.64
C ILE A 20 -17.08 -4.01 37.33
N TYR A 21 -17.17 -3.24 36.26
CA TYR A 21 -16.49 -3.54 35.01
C TYR A 21 -14.99 -3.30 35.23
N SER A 22 -14.27 -4.37 35.52
CA SER A 22 -12.80 -4.32 35.53
C SER A 22 -12.31 -4.32 34.08
N TYR A 23 -12.18 -3.12 33.51
CA TYR A 23 -11.40 -2.95 32.30
C TYR A 23 -9.94 -3.15 32.64
N SER A 24 -9.40 -4.32 32.29
CA SER A 24 -7.95 -4.44 32.16
C SER A 24 -7.56 -3.62 30.93
N LEU A 25 -7.13 -2.38 31.15
CA LEU A 25 -6.26 -1.69 30.21
C LEU A 25 -4.96 -2.49 30.19
N LYS A 26 -4.94 -3.62 29.47
CA LYS A 26 -3.68 -4.08 28.91
C LYS A 26 -3.16 -2.88 28.13
N PRO A 27 -1.93 -2.40 28.40
CA PRO A 27 -1.33 -1.43 27.50
C PRO A 27 -1.38 -2.07 26.12
N VAL A 28 -2.24 -1.54 25.25
CA VAL A 28 -2.09 -1.78 23.83
C VAL A 28 -0.72 -1.20 23.56
N SER A 29 0.27 -2.07 23.33
CA SER A 29 1.54 -1.64 22.79
C SER A 29 1.18 -0.81 21.56
N ALA A 30 1.34 0.51 21.66
CA ALA A 30 1.15 1.38 20.52
C ALA A 30 2.06 0.81 19.45
N SER A 31 1.49 0.38 18.31
CA SER A 31 2.32 -0.15 17.23
C SER A 31 3.30 0.96 16.86
N THR A 32 4.57 0.74 17.12
CA THR A 32 5.64 1.68 16.75
C THR A 32 6.05 1.51 15.29
N GLN A 33 5.44 0.54 14.61
CA GLN A 33 5.75 0.14 13.25
C GLN A 33 4.45 0.10 12.45
N PHE A 34 4.48 0.73 11.29
CA PHE A 34 3.35 0.83 10.36
C PHE A 34 3.80 0.41 8.96
N HIS A 35 2.86 0.37 8.02
CA HIS A 35 3.13 0.24 6.58
C HIS A 35 2.32 1.29 5.82
N ALA A 36 2.66 2.57 5.91
CA ALA A 36 1.80 3.64 5.38
C ALA A 36 1.45 3.49 3.88
N GLN A 37 2.25 2.75 3.11
CA GLN A 37 2.08 2.47 1.68
C GLN A 37 1.46 1.09 1.39
N GLY A 38 1.02 0.35 2.41
CA GLY A 38 0.38 -0.95 2.25
C GLY A 38 1.33 -2.11 1.95
N GLU A 39 0.74 -3.20 1.48
CA GLU A 39 1.42 -4.32 0.82
C GLU A 39 0.74 -4.61 -0.52
N PHE A 40 1.53 -5.00 -1.52
CA PHE A 40 1.01 -5.35 -2.84
C PHE A 40 1.78 -6.51 -3.47
N ALA A 41 1.14 -7.14 -4.45
CA ALA A 41 1.69 -8.22 -5.26
C ALA A 41 2.16 -7.66 -6.62
N GLY A 42 3.43 -7.83 -6.91
CA GLY A 42 4.08 -7.45 -8.17
C GLY A 42 4.53 -8.68 -8.95
N GLU A 43 4.77 -8.51 -10.26
CA GLU A 43 5.46 -9.50 -11.11
C GLU A 43 4.89 -10.92 -10.98
N VAL A 44 3.55 -11.02 -10.97
CA VAL A 44 2.86 -12.30 -10.80
C VAL A 44 3.05 -13.13 -12.06
N THR A 45 3.59 -14.34 -11.91
CA THR A 45 3.70 -15.32 -13.00
C THR A 45 2.63 -16.40 -12.84
N ASP A 46 2.71 -17.47 -13.63
CA ASP A 46 1.90 -18.68 -13.45
C ASP A 46 2.33 -19.51 -12.21
N HIS A 47 3.53 -19.29 -11.67
CA HIS A 47 4.07 -20.10 -10.57
C HIS A 47 4.75 -19.29 -9.45
N SER A 48 4.79 -17.96 -9.54
CA SER A 48 5.43 -17.11 -8.56
C SER A 48 4.78 -15.73 -8.42
N VAL A 49 5.13 -15.03 -7.35
CA VAL A 49 4.75 -13.64 -7.09
C VAL A 49 5.86 -12.92 -6.33
N LEU A 50 6.03 -11.62 -6.59
CA LEU A 50 6.82 -10.73 -5.75
C LEU A 50 5.90 -10.03 -4.74
N LEU A 51 6.07 -10.29 -3.45
CA LEU A 51 5.36 -9.54 -2.41
C LEU A 51 6.25 -8.43 -1.87
N GLN A 52 5.66 -7.26 -1.64
CA GLN A 52 6.37 -6.09 -1.14
C GLN A 52 5.54 -5.30 -0.12
N SER A 53 6.24 -4.75 0.87
CA SER A 53 5.75 -3.67 1.73
C SER A 53 6.92 -2.77 2.15
N ARG A 54 6.62 -1.64 2.79
CA ARG A 54 7.62 -0.72 3.37
C ARG A 54 7.24 -0.43 4.81
N LEU A 55 8.20 -0.57 5.72
CA LEU A 55 7.99 -0.32 7.14
C LEU A 55 8.18 1.16 7.45
N THR A 56 7.19 1.78 8.08
CA THR A 56 7.12 3.23 8.32
C THR A 56 6.96 3.56 9.80
N SER A 57 7.54 4.69 10.21
CA SER A 57 7.43 5.18 11.61
C SER A 57 6.14 5.95 11.88
N ILE A 58 5.40 6.31 10.83
CA ILE A 58 4.09 6.96 10.91
C ILE A 58 3.04 6.15 10.13
N PRO A 59 1.75 6.23 10.51
CA PRO A 59 0.68 5.59 9.75
C PRO A 59 0.33 6.38 8.48
N GLY A 60 -0.14 5.67 7.45
CA GLY A 60 -0.71 6.29 6.26
C GLY A 60 -2.14 6.81 6.52
N PRO A 61 -2.62 7.80 5.74
CA PRO A 61 -1.95 8.48 4.63
C PRO A 61 -1.19 9.74 5.08
N LEU A 62 -0.78 9.81 6.35
CA LEU A 62 -0.16 11.01 6.92
C LEU A 62 1.23 11.25 6.33
N LEU A 63 1.58 12.53 6.26
CA LEU A 63 2.94 13.00 6.01
C LEU A 63 3.51 13.61 7.29
N ASP A 64 4.82 13.59 7.42
CA ASP A 64 5.52 14.37 8.43
C ASP A 64 5.56 15.88 8.08
N LEU A 65 6.19 16.68 8.93
CA LEU A 65 6.32 18.13 8.74
C LEU A 65 7.16 18.51 7.51
N LYS A 66 7.95 17.57 6.96
CA LYS A 66 8.75 17.76 5.75
C LYS A 66 8.00 17.26 4.50
N GLY A 67 6.77 16.78 4.67
CA GLY A 67 5.94 16.26 3.60
C GLY A 67 6.34 14.86 3.14
N ASP A 68 7.00 14.06 3.99
CA ASP A 68 7.46 12.71 3.66
C ASP A 68 6.87 11.63 4.58
N ILE A 69 7.08 10.36 4.24
CA ILE A 69 6.76 9.20 5.07
C ILE A 69 8.06 8.54 5.54
N PRO A 70 8.56 8.90 6.73
CA PRO A 70 9.78 8.30 7.26
C PRO A 70 9.61 6.79 7.43
N GLY A 71 10.59 6.04 6.93
CA GLY A 71 10.70 4.61 7.17
C GLY A 71 11.10 4.32 8.62
N THR A 72 11.08 3.04 8.98
CA THR A 72 11.61 2.57 10.27
C THR A 72 12.25 1.20 10.10
N GLU A 73 13.33 0.97 10.83
CA GLU A 73 13.87 -0.38 10.98
C GLU A 73 12.85 -1.27 11.69
N GLY A 74 12.90 -2.56 11.36
CA GLY A 74 12.00 -3.54 11.94
C GLY A 74 11.98 -4.82 11.12
N ARG A 75 11.20 -5.79 11.61
CA ARG A 75 11.06 -7.09 10.97
C ARG A 75 9.60 -7.43 10.75
N ALA A 76 9.32 -8.12 9.66
CA ALA A 76 8.00 -8.64 9.35
C ALA A 76 8.14 -9.82 8.38
N CYS A 77 7.09 -10.63 8.24
CA CYS A 77 7.03 -11.69 7.24
C CYS A 77 5.73 -11.59 6.44
N PHE A 78 5.69 -12.23 5.28
CA PHE A 78 4.46 -12.42 4.53
C PHE A 78 3.84 -13.76 4.91
N GLU A 79 2.54 -13.75 5.18
CA GLU A 79 1.71 -14.93 5.31
C GLU A 79 0.81 -15.06 4.08
N TRP A 80 0.68 -16.25 3.52
CA TRP A 80 -0.18 -16.49 2.36
C TRP A 80 -0.91 -17.85 2.42
N SER A 81 -2.02 -17.93 1.71
CA SER A 81 -2.85 -19.12 1.58
C SER A 81 -3.73 -19.05 0.33
N GLU A 82 -4.30 -20.19 -0.07
CA GLU A 82 -5.37 -20.26 -1.08
C GLU A 82 -6.75 -19.99 -0.46
N ASN A 83 -6.81 -19.92 0.87
CA ASN A 83 -8.02 -19.66 1.62
C ASN A 83 -7.88 -18.33 2.38
N GLU A 84 -8.88 -17.47 2.27
CA GLU A 84 -8.92 -16.16 2.93
C GLU A 84 -8.83 -16.24 4.46
N SER A 85 -9.21 -17.37 5.04
CA SER A 85 -9.06 -17.65 6.48
C SER A 85 -7.62 -17.98 6.90
N PHE A 86 -6.69 -18.13 5.96
CA PHE A 86 -5.31 -18.55 6.18
C PHE A 86 -5.18 -19.95 6.84
N ILE A 87 -6.02 -20.90 6.43
CA ILE A 87 -6.01 -22.27 6.93
C ILE A 87 -5.96 -23.27 5.74
N PRO A 88 -4.83 -23.97 5.51
CA PRO A 88 -3.52 -23.76 6.14
C PRO A 88 -2.83 -22.48 5.60
N ALA A 89 -2.03 -21.83 6.44
CA ALA A 89 -1.16 -20.73 6.05
C ALA A 89 0.26 -21.21 5.76
N ARG A 90 0.96 -20.47 4.90
CA ARG A 90 2.42 -20.52 4.76
C ARG A 90 2.98 -19.16 5.12
N ARG A 91 4.23 -19.13 5.59
CA ARG A 91 4.93 -17.88 5.95
C ARG A 91 6.34 -17.88 5.42
N THR A 92 6.83 -16.70 5.07
CA THR A 92 8.25 -16.49 4.79
C THR A 92 9.01 -16.44 6.11
N PRO A 93 10.35 -16.55 6.09
CA PRO A 93 11.17 -16.04 7.18
C PRO A 93 10.88 -14.55 7.43
N HIS A 94 11.22 -14.07 8.63
CA HIS A 94 11.18 -12.64 8.91
C HIS A 94 12.23 -11.91 8.06
N LEU A 95 11.76 -10.95 7.29
CA LEU A 95 12.54 -10.02 6.48
C LEU A 95 12.85 -8.77 7.32
N GLU A 96 13.98 -8.15 7.06
CA GLU A 96 14.49 -6.99 7.80
C GLU A 96 14.38 -5.74 6.94
N ALA A 97 13.70 -4.70 7.42
CA ALA A 97 13.68 -3.38 6.81
C ALA A 97 14.92 -2.59 7.24
N LYS A 98 15.69 -2.11 6.27
CA LYS A 98 16.92 -1.35 6.49
C LYS A 98 16.93 -0.05 5.70
N ALA A 99 17.67 0.94 6.20
CA ALA A 99 17.77 2.26 5.59
C ALA A 99 18.31 2.22 4.14
N GLU A 100 19.25 1.32 3.86
CA GLU A 100 19.89 1.19 2.54
C GLU A 100 18.86 0.87 1.45
N SER A 101 17.91 -0.02 1.75
CA SER A 101 16.81 -0.43 0.88
C SER A 101 15.52 0.36 1.13
N ASP A 102 15.62 1.56 1.71
CA ASP A 102 14.46 2.42 2.03
C ASP A 102 13.38 1.70 2.86
N TYR A 103 13.80 0.82 3.77
CA TYR A 103 12.92 0.07 4.66
C TYR A 103 11.88 -0.80 3.93
N ILE A 104 12.12 -1.07 2.65
CA ILE A 104 11.33 -2.00 1.84
C ILE A 104 11.70 -3.42 2.25
N ILE A 105 10.67 -4.23 2.49
CA ILE A 105 10.78 -5.68 2.60
C ILE A 105 10.11 -6.30 1.38
N ARG A 106 10.82 -7.22 0.73
CA ARG A 106 10.40 -7.82 -0.53
C ARG A 106 10.86 -9.26 -0.60
N THR A 107 10.04 -10.13 -1.18
CA THR A 107 10.36 -11.55 -1.35
C THR A 107 9.63 -12.13 -2.55
N SER A 108 10.29 -13.06 -3.25
CA SER A 108 9.58 -13.97 -4.18
C SER A 108 8.92 -15.08 -3.38
N ILE A 109 7.74 -15.51 -3.81
CA ILE A 109 7.13 -16.77 -3.41
C ILE A 109 6.99 -17.61 -4.67
N ASP A 110 7.67 -18.75 -4.69
CA ASP A 110 7.68 -19.68 -5.82
C ASP A 110 6.84 -20.93 -5.55
N GLY A 111 6.63 -21.75 -6.59
CA GLY A 111 5.89 -23.01 -6.50
C GLY A 111 4.39 -22.84 -6.25
N LEU A 112 3.83 -21.70 -6.68
CA LEU A 112 2.40 -21.46 -6.71
C LEU A 112 1.76 -22.26 -7.85
N ARG A 113 0.46 -22.56 -7.71
CA ARG A 113 -0.29 -23.21 -8.78
C ARG A 113 -0.76 -22.18 -9.80
N GLU A 114 -0.76 -22.54 -11.08
CA GLU A 114 -1.30 -21.71 -12.15
C GLU A 114 -2.79 -21.36 -11.94
N GLY A 115 -3.21 -20.20 -12.45
CA GLY A 115 -4.60 -19.75 -12.46
C GLY A 115 -5.28 -19.66 -11.10
N THR A 116 -4.52 -19.67 -9.99
CA THR A 116 -5.01 -19.84 -8.64
C THR A 116 -5.03 -18.50 -7.90
N ARG A 117 -6.14 -18.23 -7.21
CA ARG A 117 -6.25 -17.08 -6.32
C ARG A 117 -5.55 -17.38 -5.00
N TYR A 118 -4.68 -16.47 -4.59
CA TYR A 118 -4.02 -16.49 -3.29
C TYR A 118 -4.44 -15.26 -2.49
N PHE A 119 -4.45 -15.43 -1.18
CA PHE A 119 -4.61 -14.38 -0.19
C PHE A 119 -3.30 -14.23 0.56
N TYR A 120 -2.92 -13.00 0.85
CA TYR A 120 -1.70 -12.70 1.60
C TYR A 120 -1.90 -11.51 2.53
N ARG A 121 -1.04 -11.41 3.53
CA ARG A 121 -0.96 -10.25 4.43
C ARG A 121 0.44 -10.12 5.01
N LEU A 122 0.79 -8.91 5.42
CA LEU A 122 1.98 -8.68 6.22
C LEU A 122 1.72 -9.09 7.68
N VAL A 123 2.69 -9.73 8.32
CA VAL A 123 2.69 -10.04 9.76
C VAL A 123 3.91 -9.38 10.38
N PHE A 124 3.68 -8.42 11.26
CA PHE A 124 4.73 -7.71 11.99
C PHE A 124 5.36 -8.61 13.07
N GLU A 125 6.57 -8.25 13.53
CA GLU A 125 7.28 -9.03 14.56
C GLU A 125 6.51 -9.16 15.88
N ASN A 126 5.67 -8.17 16.23
CA ASN A 126 4.79 -8.22 17.41
C ASN A 126 3.52 -9.09 17.20
N GLY A 127 3.36 -9.70 16.02
CA GLY A 127 2.25 -10.57 15.65
C GLY A 127 1.00 -9.85 15.14
N THR A 128 0.97 -8.51 15.10
CA THR A 128 -0.13 -7.80 14.42
C THR A 128 -0.05 -8.04 12.91
N THR A 129 -1.19 -7.94 12.25
CA THR A 129 -1.28 -8.20 10.81
C THR A 129 -1.75 -6.98 10.06
N GLY A 130 -1.25 -6.82 8.83
CA GLY A 130 -1.90 -5.98 7.84
C GLY A 130 -3.25 -6.55 7.39
N PRO A 131 -3.99 -5.80 6.56
CA PRO A 131 -5.23 -6.28 5.97
C PRO A 131 -4.98 -7.47 5.02
N THR A 132 -6.02 -8.29 4.82
CA THR A 132 -5.98 -9.36 3.83
C THR A 132 -6.01 -8.79 2.42
N ARG A 133 -5.05 -9.20 1.59
CA ARG A 133 -4.91 -8.85 0.18
C ARG A 133 -5.03 -10.08 -0.70
N THR A 134 -5.15 -9.89 -2.00
CA THR A 134 -5.24 -11.00 -2.96
C THR A 134 -4.56 -10.71 -4.28
N PHE A 135 -4.11 -11.77 -4.94
CA PHE A 135 -3.69 -11.78 -6.33
C PHE A 135 -4.11 -13.12 -6.96
N ARG A 136 -3.99 -13.22 -8.28
CA ARG A 136 -4.22 -14.46 -9.02
C ARG A 136 -2.99 -14.76 -9.88
N THR A 137 -2.43 -15.96 -9.75
CA THR A 137 -1.36 -16.41 -10.67
C THR A 137 -1.89 -16.49 -12.09
N LEU A 138 -1.00 -16.24 -13.05
CA LEU A 138 -1.34 -16.37 -14.46
C LEU A 138 -1.64 -17.83 -14.80
N SER A 139 -2.32 -18.06 -15.92
CA SER A 139 -2.45 -19.39 -16.49
C SER A 139 -2.18 -19.29 -17.99
N PRO A 140 -1.38 -20.20 -18.56
CA PRO A 140 -1.09 -20.22 -19.99
C PRO A 140 -2.31 -20.63 -20.84
N SER A 141 -3.38 -21.13 -20.21
CA SER A 141 -4.60 -21.59 -20.88
C SER A 141 -5.82 -20.90 -20.28
N VAL A 142 -6.09 -19.68 -20.76
CA VAL A 142 -7.26 -18.89 -20.35
C VAL A 142 -8.06 -18.44 -21.56
N ASP A 143 -9.39 -18.53 -21.45
CA ASP A 143 -10.31 -18.06 -22.51
C ASP A 143 -10.51 -16.54 -22.46
N HIS A 144 -10.20 -15.90 -21.33
CA HIS A 144 -10.39 -14.47 -21.09
C HIS A 144 -9.39 -13.92 -20.08
N ILE A 145 -8.91 -12.68 -20.29
CA ILE A 145 -8.09 -11.91 -19.36
C ILE A 145 -8.72 -10.51 -19.23
N SER A 146 -8.88 -10.04 -17.99
CA SER A 146 -9.27 -8.67 -17.67
C SER A 146 -8.11 -7.93 -17.05
N PHE A 147 -7.76 -6.74 -17.54
CA PHE A 147 -6.74 -5.92 -16.90
C PHE A 147 -7.09 -4.44 -17.00
N CYS A 148 -6.57 -3.67 -16.04
CA CYS A 148 -6.59 -2.21 -16.09
C CYS A 148 -5.17 -1.71 -16.34
N MET A 149 -5.06 -0.57 -17.02
CA MET A 149 -3.78 0.10 -17.25
C MET A 149 -3.91 1.57 -16.87
N GLY A 150 -2.86 2.13 -16.27
CA GLY A 150 -2.80 3.56 -15.93
C GLY A 150 -1.37 4.08 -15.98
N ASN A 151 -1.24 5.38 -16.25
CA ASN A 151 0.00 6.15 -16.29
C ASN A 151 -0.30 7.62 -15.95
N CYS A 152 0.71 8.48 -16.04
CA CYS A 152 0.58 9.94 -15.93
C CYS A 152 -0.05 10.43 -14.62
N MET A 153 0.35 9.82 -13.51
CA MET A 153 -0.20 10.13 -12.18
C MET A 153 0.53 11.31 -11.53
N ASN A 154 0.43 12.50 -12.14
CA ASN A 154 1.16 13.66 -11.66
C ASN A 154 0.61 14.19 -10.31
N TYR A 155 1.32 13.83 -9.23
CA TYR A 155 0.98 14.18 -7.86
C TYR A 155 0.87 15.69 -7.61
N TYR A 156 1.76 16.50 -8.22
CA TYR A 156 1.84 17.92 -7.89
C TYR A 156 0.61 18.71 -8.39
N PRO A 157 0.21 18.67 -9.67
CA PRO A 157 -1.06 19.23 -10.15
C PRO A 157 -2.26 18.70 -9.37
N PHE A 158 -2.27 17.39 -9.06
CA PHE A 158 -3.36 16.74 -8.34
C PHE A 158 -3.56 17.35 -6.94
N ILE A 159 -2.49 17.48 -6.15
CA ILE A 159 -2.57 18.02 -4.77
C ILE A 159 -2.69 19.55 -4.76
N SER A 160 -1.89 20.26 -5.56
CA SER A 160 -1.89 21.73 -5.57
C SER A 160 -3.16 22.32 -6.18
N GLY A 161 -3.82 21.59 -7.08
CA GLY A 161 -4.89 22.14 -7.91
C GLY A 161 -4.39 23.18 -8.91
N GLN A 162 -3.10 23.14 -9.26
CA GLN A 162 -2.56 23.91 -10.37
C GLN A 162 -2.64 23.05 -11.64
N PRO A 163 -3.17 23.58 -12.76
CA PRO A 163 -3.24 22.82 -14.00
C PRO A 163 -1.83 22.55 -14.54
N ASN A 164 -1.64 21.38 -15.15
CA ASN A 164 -0.50 21.09 -16.00
C ASN A 164 -0.95 21.15 -17.46
N GLY A 165 -0.57 22.21 -18.18
CA GLY A 165 -1.14 22.52 -19.50
C GLY A 165 -2.59 23.05 -19.39
N ASP A 166 -3.39 22.81 -20.43
CA ASP A 166 -4.75 23.37 -20.55
C ASP A 166 -5.86 22.48 -19.94
N GLY A 167 -5.47 21.41 -19.23
CA GLY A 167 -6.41 20.47 -18.61
C GLY A 167 -7.17 21.06 -17.41
N PRO A 168 -8.42 20.63 -17.17
CA PRO A 168 -9.18 21.09 -16.03
C PRO A 168 -8.63 20.52 -14.72
N VAL A 169 -8.63 21.34 -13.66
CA VAL A 169 -8.38 20.88 -12.29
C VAL A 169 -9.66 20.30 -11.72
N THR A 170 -9.71 18.98 -11.57
CA THR A 170 -10.94 18.25 -11.18
C THR A 170 -10.89 17.63 -9.79
N ALA A 171 -9.71 17.56 -9.15
CA ALA A 171 -9.54 16.92 -7.85
C ALA A 171 -10.26 17.69 -6.74
N THR A 172 -11.23 17.04 -6.10
CA THR A 172 -11.93 17.57 -4.90
C THR A 172 -11.03 17.48 -3.66
N ALA A 173 -11.47 18.11 -2.56
CA ALA A 173 -10.78 17.95 -1.27
C ALA A 173 -10.74 16.48 -0.80
N GLU A 174 -11.81 15.72 -1.06
CA GLU A 174 -11.86 14.29 -0.78
C GLU A 174 -10.86 13.52 -1.65
N ASP A 175 -10.77 13.84 -2.95
CA ASP A 175 -9.80 13.19 -3.84
C ASP A 175 -8.36 13.43 -3.38
N LYS A 176 -8.04 14.65 -2.95
CA LYS A 176 -6.70 14.98 -2.42
C LYS A 176 -6.38 14.22 -1.13
N GLN A 177 -7.39 13.84 -0.35
CA GLN A 177 -7.23 13.04 0.87
C GLN A 177 -7.13 11.53 0.57
N LEU A 178 -7.94 11.03 -0.36
CA LEU A 178 -8.09 9.60 -0.61
C LEU A 178 -7.22 9.08 -1.78
N GLY A 179 -6.76 9.98 -2.66
CA GLY A 179 -6.08 9.68 -3.91
C GLY A 179 -7.02 9.64 -5.11
N TYR A 180 -6.48 9.20 -6.25
CA TYR A 180 -7.15 9.27 -7.55
C TYR A 180 -8.48 8.48 -7.58
N PRO A 181 -9.61 9.10 -8.00
CA PRO A 181 -10.91 8.43 -8.09
C PRO A 181 -10.98 7.35 -9.18
N SER A 182 -9.98 7.28 -10.07
CA SER A 182 -9.83 6.19 -11.03
C SER A 182 -9.62 4.84 -10.35
N PHE A 183 -8.89 4.77 -9.23
CA PHE A 183 -8.61 3.49 -8.57
C PHE A 183 -9.87 2.77 -8.06
N PRO A 184 -10.80 3.41 -7.33
CA PRO A 184 -12.07 2.77 -6.97
C PRO A 184 -12.94 2.42 -8.17
N ALA A 185 -12.86 3.19 -9.27
CA ALA A 185 -13.59 2.87 -10.50
C ALA A 185 -13.02 1.61 -11.17
N MET A 186 -11.69 1.51 -11.29
CA MET A 186 -10.98 0.33 -11.80
C MET A 186 -11.23 -0.89 -10.90
N GLN A 187 -11.26 -0.71 -9.58
CA GLN A 187 -11.52 -1.80 -8.64
C GLN A 187 -12.89 -2.46 -8.89
N LYS A 188 -13.92 -1.68 -9.25
CA LYS A 188 -15.26 -2.21 -9.57
C LYS A 188 -15.29 -3.09 -10.83
N LEU A 189 -14.29 -2.95 -11.71
CA LEU A 189 -14.13 -3.81 -12.89
C LEU A 189 -13.55 -5.18 -12.54
N ASN A 190 -13.05 -5.37 -11.30
CA ASN A 190 -12.43 -6.61 -10.83
C ASN A 190 -11.38 -7.17 -11.81
N PRO A 191 -10.33 -6.40 -12.16
CA PRO A 191 -9.31 -6.86 -13.09
C PRO A 191 -8.51 -8.04 -12.51
N ASP A 192 -7.99 -8.91 -13.38
CA ASP A 192 -7.07 -9.97 -13.00
C ASP A 192 -5.72 -9.37 -12.54
N PHE A 193 -5.27 -8.31 -13.21
CA PHE A 193 -4.08 -7.53 -12.83
C PHE A 193 -4.13 -6.08 -13.32
N PHE A 194 -3.21 -5.28 -12.81
CA PHE A 194 -2.98 -3.88 -13.20
C PHE A 194 -1.62 -3.70 -13.89
N ILE A 195 -1.56 -2.80 -14.89
CA ILE A 195 -0.30 -2.33 -15.49
C ILE A 195 -0.12 -0.83 -15.19
N GLY A 196 0.93 -0.49 -14.44
CA GLY A 196 1.43 0.87 -14.31
C GLY A 196 2.41 1.16 -15.45
N ALA A 197 1.96 1.85 -16.49
CA ALA A 197 2.68 2.03 -17.74
C ALA A 197 3.56 3.29 -17.74
N GLY A 198 4.32 3.51 -16.66
CA GLY A 198 5.20 4.66 -16.50
C GLY A 198 4.48 5.93 -16.03
N ASP A 199 5.26 7.00 -15.84
CA ASP A 199 4.83 8.25 -15.20
C ASP A 199 4.05 8.02 -13.91
N THR A 200 4.53 7.07 -13.11
CA THR A 200 3.93 6.73 -11.83
C THR A 200 4.13 7.85 -10.82
N VAL A 201 5.27 8.51 -10.93
CA VAL A 201 5.65 9.73 -10.21
C VAL A 201 6.33 10.68 -11.19
N TYR A 202 6.52 11.93 -10.77
CA TYR A 202 7.19 12.95 -11.57
C TYR A 202 8.35 13.55 -10.77
N TYR A 203 9.59 13.28 -11.18
CA TYR A 203 10.78 13.83 -10.53
C TYR A 203 11.01 15.29 -10.87
N ASP A 204 10.63 15.70 -12.06
CA ASP A 204 10.76 17.06 -12.60
C ASP A 204 9.67 18.02 -12.11
N PHE A 205 8.71 17.55 -11.30
CA PHE A 205 7.67 18.38 -10.71
C PHE A 205 7.83 18.57 -9.19
N PRO A 206 7.57 19.77 -8.64
CA PRO A 206 7.26 21.00 -9.39
C PRO A 206 8.49 21.52 -10.15
N LYS A 207 8.27 22.21 -11.28
CA LYS A 207 9.33 22.60 -12.21
C LYS A 207 10.39 23.53 -11.62
N ASP A 208 10.04 24.29 -10.58
CA ASP A 208 10.93 25.19 -9.86
C ASP A 208 11.71 24.49 -8.71
N ALA A 209 11.34 23.26 -8.36
CA ALA A 209 12.02 22.45 -7.35
C ALA A 209 11.93 20.94 -7.69
N PRO A 210 12.56 20.49 -8.80
CA PRO A 210 12.59 19.08 -9.17
C PRO A 210 13.41 18.26 -8.17
N ALA A 211 13.06 16.98 -8.00
CA ALA A 211 13.84 16.01 -7.24
C ALA A 211 15.15 15.68 -7.96
N GLN A 212 16.28 15.73 -7.24
CA GLN A 212 17.62 15.58 -7.83
C GLN A 212 18.39 14.41 -7.22
N THR A 213 18.18 14.15 -5.93
CA THR A 213 18.92 13.17 -5.14
C THR A 213 18.10 11.91 -4.86
N LEU A 214 18.76 10.79 -4.54
CA LEU A 214 18.08 9.53 -4.22
C LEU A 214 17.00 9.67 -3.13
N PRO A 215 17.22 10.38 -2.01
CA PRO A 215 16.17 10.62 -1.01
C PRO A 215 14.97 11.43 -1.55
N GLU A 216 15.22 12.44 -2.38
CA GLU A 216 14.14 13.25 -2.98
C GLU A 216 13.32 12.45 -3.99
N LEU A 217 13.98 11.57 -4.76
CA LEU A 217 13.33 10.63 -5.66
C LEU A 217 12.42 9.67 -4.87
N ARG A 218 12.95 9.04 -3.81
CA ARG A 218 12.18 8.15 -2.91
C ARG A 218 10.96 8.85 -2.32
N LYS A 219 11.10 10.10 -1.88
CA LYS A 219 9.99 10.91 -1.38
C LYS A 219 8.82 10.99 -2.36
N LYS A 220 9.06 11.10 -3.67
CA LYS A 220 7.97 11.11 -4.68
C LYS A 220 7.15 9.81 -4.65
N TRP A 221 7.82 8.67 -4.48
CA TRP A 221 7.16 7.38 -4.33
C TRP A 221 6.43 7.25 -3.00
N HIS A 222 6.98 7.79 -1.92
CA HIS A 222 6.30 7.84 -0.62
C HIS A 222 5.02 8.66 -0.70
N GLU A 223 5.08 9.82 -1.37
CA GLU A 223 3.94 10.69 -1.58
C GLU A 223 2.83 10.00 -2.38
N GLN A 224 3.21 9.34 -3.47
CA GLN A 224 2.26 8.70 -4.39
C GLN A 224 1.61 7.45 -3.79
N PHE A 225 2.39 6.54 -3.21
CA PHE A 225 1.90 5.23 -2.76
C PHE A 225 1.19 5.26 -1.40
N ARG A 226 1.09 6.41 -0.74
CA ARG A 226 0.35 6.55 0.52
C ARG A 226 -1.17 6.62 0.36
N PHE A 227 -1.64 6.87 -0.86
CA PHE A 227 -3.05 7.16 -1.07
C PHE A 227 -3.94 5.94 -0.75
N PRO A 228 -4.97 6.09 0.11
CA PRO A 228 -5.83 4.98 0.52
C PRO A 228 -6.47 4.22 -0.67
N ARG A 229 -6.90 4.95 -1.71
CA ARG A 229 -7.52 4.36 -2.90
C ARG A 229 -6.53 3.52 -3.72
N LEU A 230 -5.28 3.97 -3.83
CA LEU A 230 -4.22 3.22 -4.51
C LEU A 230 -3.85 1.96 -3.71
N ILE A 231 -3.64 2.09 -2.40
CA ILE A 231 -3.35 0.95 -1.50
C ILE A 231 -4.45 -0.10 -1.55
N ALA A 232 -5.72 0.33 -1.52
CA ALA A 232 -6.85 -0.59 -1.61
C ALA A 232 -6.89 -1.34 -2.95
N PHE A 233 -6.65 -0.63 -4.06
CA PHE A 233 -6.64 -1.22 -5.40
C PHE A 233 -5.48 -2.19 -5.62
N LEU A 234 -4.25 -1.81 -5.27
CA LEU A 234 -3.08 -2.70 -5.39
C LEU A 234 -3.15 -3.91 -4.45
N GLY A 235 -3.91 -3.79 -3.36
CA GLY A 235 -4.21 -4.91 -2.48
C GLY A 235 -5.25 -5.91 -3.03
N SER A 236 -5.91 -5.60 -4.15
CA SER A 236 -7.02 -6.38 -4.70
C SER A 236 -6.66 -7.23 -5.93
N CYS A 237 -5.52 -6.98 -6.57
CA CYS A 237 -5.03 -7.74 -7.72
C CYS A 237 -3.49 -7.66 -7.81
N GLY A 238 -2.89 -8.46 -8.70
CA GLY A 238 -1.47 -8.34 -9.03
C GLY A 238 -1.18 -7.08 -9.85
N SER A 239 0.07 -6.64 -9.86
CA SER A 239 0.49 -5.45 -10.63
C SER A 239 1.83 -5.65 -11.36
N PHE A 240 1.97 -4.97 -12.49
CA PHE A 240 3.20 -4.90 -13.29
C PHE A 240 3.55 -3.44 -13.52
N TRP A 241 4.83 -3.09 -13.43
CA TRP A 241 5.26 -1.69 -13.45
C TRP A 241 6.37 -1.46 -14.45
N GLN A 242 6.21 -0.39 -15.22
CA GLN A 242 7.20 0.14 -16.13
C GLN A 242 7.57 1.55 -15.70
N LYS A 243 8.77 1.98 -16.09
CA LYS A 243 9.17 3.38 -16.03
C LYS A 243 8.96 4.03 -17.39
N ASP A 244 8.68 5.31 -17.35
CA ASP A 244 8.76 6.25 -18.47
C ASP A 244 9.73 7.38 -18.08
N ASP A 245 9.75 8.46 -18.85
CA ASP A 245 10.69 9.56 -18.69
C ASP A 245 10.56 10.30 -17.34
N HIS A 246 9.37 10.60 -16.84
CA HIS A 246 9.21 11.40 -15.60
C HIS A 246 9.44 10.63 -14.29
N ASP A 247 9.32 9.30 -14.30
CA ASP A 247 9.72 8.42 -13.19
C ASP A 247 11.08 7.72 -13.40
N PHE A 248 11.80 8.19 -14.43
CA PHE A 248 13.22 7.97 -14.67
C PHE A 248 14.07 9.22 -14.38
N ARG A 249 13.78 10.35 -15.02
CA ARG A 249 14.47 11.65 -14.87
C ARG A 249 13.57 12.86 -15.14
N TYR A 250 13.21 13.05 -16.41
CA TYR A 250 12.49 14.16 -17.06
C TYR A 250 12.34 13.78 -18.54
N ASP A 251 11.65 14.62 -19.33
CA ASP A 251 11.36 14.45 -20.77
C ASP A 251 12.42 13.63 -21.55
N ASP A 252 11.92 12.71 -22.39
CA ASP A 252 12.67 11.87 -23.36
C ASP A 252 13.54 10.74 -22.76
N ALA A 253 13.54 10.57 -21.43
CA ALA A 253 14.30 9.53 -20.74
C ALA A 253 15.78 9.46 -21.13
N ASP A 254 16.40 10.62 -21.38
CA ASP A 254 17.78 10.70 -21.86
C ASP A 254 18.76 9.93 -20.96
N LEU A 255 19.69 9.19 -21.56
CA LEU A 255 20.75 8.47 -20.85
C LEU A 255 22.05 9.29 -20.73
N THR A 256 22.04 10.53 -21.20
CA THR A 256 23.18 11.42 -21.29
C THR A 256 22.94 12.76 -20.56
N GLY A 257 23.93 13.64 -20.59
CA GLY A 257 23.88 14.95 -19.96
C GLY A 257 24.19 14.96 -18.46
N SER A 258 24.30 16.17 -17.90
CA SER A 258 24.67 16.42 -16.50
C SER A 258 23.51 16.92 -15.63
N GLN A 259 22.31 17.09 -16.19
CA GLN A 259 21.14 17.51 -15.43
C GLN A 259 20.72 16.41 -14.46
N LEU A 260 20.34 16.81 -13.24
CA LEU A 260 19.87 15.88 -12.22
C LEU A 260 18.34 15.63 -12.35
N PRO A 261 17.85 14.45 -11.94
CA PRO A 261 18.62 13.31 -11.42
C PRO A 261 19.47 12.67 -12.52
N SER A 262 20.62 12.09 -12.16
CA SER A 262 21.47 11.41 -13.15
C SER A 262 20.80 10.12 -13.65
N PRO A 263 21.14 9.62 -14.86
CA PRO A 263 20.65 8.32 -15.34
C PRO A 263 20.91 7.20 -14.35
N THR A 264 22.09 7.19 -13.72
CA THR A 264 22.45 6.22 -12.68
C THR A 264 21.50 6.29 -11.50
N THR A 265 21.20 7.49 -11.00
CA THR A 265 20.27 7.67 -9.88
C THR A 265 18.85 7.20 -10.25
N GLY A 266 18.39 7.49 -11.47
CA GLY A 266 17.11 7.01 -11.99
C GLY A 266 17.04 5.48 -12.11
N MET A 267 18.12 4.83 -12.56
CA MET A 267 18.20 3.36 -12.66
C MET A 267 18.28 2.68 -11.28
N ASP A 268 19.05 3.24 -10.35
CA ASP A 268 19.39 2.58 -9.08
C ASP A 268 18.33 2.76 -7.99
N LEU A 269 17.31 3.59 -8.21
CA LEU A 269 16.28 3.89 -7.21
C LEU A 269 15.62 2.65 -6.56
N PHE A 270 15.51 1.55 -7.31
CA PHE A 270 14.87 0.30 -6.88
C PHE A 270 15.83 -0.89 -6.76
N ARG A 271 17.15 -0.64 -6.80
CA ARG A 271 18.19 -1.64 -6.58
C ARG A 271 18.58 -1.76 -5.12
#